data_AF-A0A8T0XUB6-F1
#
_entry.id   AF-A0A8T0XUB6-F1
#
_cell.length_a   1.000
_cell.length_b   1.000
_cell.length_c   1.000
_cell.angle_alpha   90.00
_cell.angle_beta   90.00
_cell.angle_gamma   90.00
#
_symmetry.space_group_name_H-M   'P 1'
#
loop_
_entity.id
_entity.type
_entity.pdbx_description
1 polymer ?
#
loop_
_entity_poly.entity_id
_entity_poly.type
_entity_poly.pdbx_seq_one_letter_code
_entity_poly.pdbx_strand_id
1 'polypeptide(L)'
;MSGYKAQDLEAKREFNMTIKYLNDLAKKQKYLCGRCDCQLTTETASADRVNNMLGHIDSNILISCIKCNIARKNMSLKGFHFSKLLKFNSDRLVYSIDKEEKDICAKMKEDIAGGPSIIFNRYGYDANALYLWALGNDMPCGRLTTIDAYPGIVYNIQFDKIFGFF
;
A
#
# COMPACT_ATOMS: atom_id res chain seq x y z
N MET A 1 25.28 7.00 -11.62
CA MET A 1 24.19 7.12 -10.63
C MET A 1 24.59 8.21 -9.64
N SER A 2 23.82 9.29 -9.53
CA SER A 2 24.02 10.27 -8.45
C SER A 2 23.62 9.61 -7.12
N GLY A 3 24.49 9.68 -6.11
CA GLY A 3 24.20 9.12 -4.78
C GLY A 3 23.05 9.85 -4.08
N TYR A 4 22.51 9.28 -3.00
CA TYR A 4 21.37 9.84 -2.26
C TYR A 4 21.54 11.31 -1.85
N LYS A 5 22.76 11.70 -1.44
CA LYS A 5 23.09 13.09 -1.08
C LYS A 5 22.87 14.06 -2.24
N ALA A 6 23.29 13.70 -3.45
CA ALA A 6 23.10 14.54 -4.63
C ALA A 6 21.62 14.62 -5.03
N GLN A 7 20.89 13.49 -4.94
CA GLN A 7 19.45 13.45 -5.19
C GLN A 7 18.65 14.36 -4.25
N ASP A 8 19.01 14.39 -2.98
CA ASP A 8 18.32 15.26 -2.01
C ASP A 8 18.71 16.72 -2.18
N LEU A 9 19.98 17.01 -2.46
CA LEU A 9 20.44 18.36 -2.75
C LEU A 9 19.71 18.98 -3.96
N GLU A 10 19.59 18.23 -5.06
CA GLU A 10 18.87 18.67 -6.28
C GLU A 10 17.39 18.96 -5.99
N ALA A 11 16.77 18.14 -5.15
CA ALA A 11 15.38 18.29 -4.74
C ALA A 11 15.20 19.26 -3.55
N LYS A 12 16.24 19.96 -3.10
CA LYS A 12 16.24 20.87 -1.94
C LYS A 12 15.75 20.21 -0.64
N ARG A 13 16.15 18.98 -0.39
CA ARG A 13 15.82 18.20 0.81
C ARG A 13 17.04 18.02 1.70
N GLU A 14 16.80 17.87 3.00
CA GLU A 14 17.83 17.59 4.00
C GLU A 14 18.45 16.21 3.82
N PHE A 15 19.77 16.10 3.98
CA PHE A 15 20.49 14.84 4.02
C PHE A 15 21.28 14.76 5.33
N ASN A 16 20.88 13.85 6.23
CA ASN A 16 21.53 13.62 7.52
C ASN A 16 21.39 12.15 7.95
N MET A 17 21.59 11.24 6.99
CA MET A 17 21.53 9.80 7.23
C MET A 17 22.89 9.28 7.68
N THR A 18 22.92 8.52 8.77
CA THR A 18 24.13 7.95 9.35
C THR A 18 24.26 6.45 9.03
N ILE A 19 25.50 5.99 8.84
CA ILE A 19 25.78 4.56 8.62
C ILE A 19 25.38 3.72 9.84
N LYS A 20 25.57 4.27 11.05
CA LYS A 20 25.15 3.63 12.30
C LYS A 20 23.65 3.34 12.28
N TYR A 21 22.83 4.34 11.96
CA TYR A 21 21.39 4.18 11.88
C TYR A 21 20.97 3.16 10.82
N LEU A 22 21.58 3.19 9.63
CA LEU A 22 21.32 2.21 8.58
C LEU A 22 21.60 0.78 9.03
N ASN A 23 22.71 0.54 9.73
CA ASN A 23 23.08 -0.77 10.25
C ASN A 23 22.09 -1.25 11.32
N ASP A 24 21.71 -0.37 12.25
CA ASP A 24 20.74 -0.69 13.30
C ASP A 24 19.35 -0.98 12.70
N LEU A 25 18.94 -0.21 11.69
CA LEU A 25 17.68 -0.41 10.98
C LEU A 25 17.67 -1.73 10.18
N ALA A 26 18.76 -2.05 9.48
CA ALA A 26 18.89 -3.30 8.74
C ALA A 26 18.79 -4.53 9.67
N LYS A 27 19.43 -4.48 10.84
CA LYS A 27 19.30 -5.50 11.89
C LYS A 27 17.88 -5.60 12.42
N LYS A 28 17.24 -4.46 12.70
CA LYS A 28 15.84 -4.40 13.18
C LYS A 28 14.86 -5.00 12.16
N GLN A 29 15.10 -4.77 10.87
CA GLN A 29 14.35 -5.37 9.77
C GLN A 29 14.76 -6.81 9.45
N LYS A 30 15.68 -7.40 10.21
CA LYS A 30 16.20 -8.77 10.00
C LYS A 30 16.75 -8.98 8.59
N TYR A 31 17.34 -7.94 8.01
CA TYR A 31 17.86 -7.95 6.63
C TYR A 31 16.80 -8.31 5.58
N LEU A 32 15.54 -8.03 5.86
CA LEU A 32 14.44 -8.17 4.91
C LEU A 32 14.04 -6.81 4.35
N CYS A 33 13.64 -6.81 3.08
CA CYS A 33 13.06 -5.65 2.43
C CYS A 33 11.77 -5.25 3.15
N GLY A 34 11.68 -4.03 3.70
CA GLY A 34 10.48 -3.55 4.42
C GLY A 34 9.23 -3.34 3.55
N ARG A 35 9.19 -3.90 2.33
CA ARG A 35 8.10 -3.76 1.35
C ARG A 35 7.56 -5.09 0.84
N CYS A 36 8.45 -6.05 0.61
CA CYS A 36 8.11 -7.33 -0.02
C CYS A 36 8.79 -8.51 0.66
N ASP A 37 9.46 -8.27 1.79
CA ASP A 37 10.08 -9.28 2.65
C ASP A 37 11.13 -10.18 1.99
N CYS A 38 11.62 -9.80 0.81
CA CYS A 38 12.72 -10.53 0.19
C CYS A 38 14.02 -10.31 0.99
N GLN A 39 14.84 -11.36 1.06
CA GLN A 39 16.17 -11.27 1.65
C GLN A 39 17.00 -10.20 0.95
N LEU A 40 17.60 -9.30 1.74
CA LEU A 40 18.50 -8.28 1.24
C LEU A 40 19.94 -8.81 1.20
N THR A 41 20.63 -8.43 0.14
CA THR A 41 22.06 -8.68 -0.07
C THR A 41 22.79 -7.36 -0.28
N THR A 42 24.12 -7.39 -0.27
CA THR A 42 24.98 -6.22 -0.55
C THR A 42 24.68 -5.56 -1.91
N GLU A 43 24.20 -6.35 -2.88
CA GLU A 43 23.87 -5.88 -4.23
C GLU A 43 22.44 -5.40 -4.39
N THR A 44 21.53 -5.80 -3.51
CA THR A 44 20.09 -5.57 -3.67
C THR A 44 19.50 -4.60 -2.67
N ALA A 45 20.21 -4.30 -1.58
CA ALA A 45 19.77 -3.37 -0.55
C ALA A 45 19.81 -1.91 -1.03
N SER A 46 18.84 -1.12 -0.55
CA SER A 46 18.75 0.32 -0.83
C SER A 46 18.11 1.04 0.36
N ALA A 47 18.43 2.32 0.52
CA ALA A 47 17.73 3.22 1.44
C ALA A 47 16.54 3.85 0.70
N ASP A 48 15.34 3.61 1.21
CA ASP A 48 14.09 4.16 0.67
C ASP A 48 13.51 5.16 1.66
N ARG A 49 12.99 6.27 1.16
CA ARG A 49 12.34 7.28 2.02
C ARG A 49 10.99 6.79 2.51
N VAL A 50 10.67 7.03 3.77
CA VAL A 50 9.32 6.80 4.31
C VAL A 50 8.36 7.87 3.77
N ASN A 51 8.76 9.14 3.89
CA ASN A 51 8.08 10.29 3.33
C ASN A 51 8.91 10.91 2.19
N ASN A 52 8.33 11.04 1.00
CA ASN A 52 9.02 11.57 -0.18
C ASN A 52 9.26 13.08 -0.13
N MET A 53 8.52 13.82 0.71
CA MET A 53 8.70 15.25 0.93
C MET A 53 9.94 15.55 1.78
N LEU A 54 10.36 14.61 2.61
CA LEU A 54 11.57 14.70 3.43
C LEU A 54 12.73 14.02 2.71
N GLY A 55 13.97 14.40 3.01
CA GLY A 55 15.15 13.75 2.44
C GLY A 55 15.61 12.53 3.24
N HIS A 56 16.83 12.07 2.98
CA HIS A 56 17.42 10.94 3.70
C HIS A 56 17.97 11.42 5.05
N ILE A 57 17.14 11.34 6.07
CA ILE A 57 17.46 11.62 7.49
C ILE A 57 17.13 10.38 8.32
N ASP A 58 17.81 10.16 9.45
CA ASP A 58 17.69 8.91 10.23
C ASP A 58 16.23 8.55 10.56
N SER A 59 15.32 9.47 10.84
CA SER A 59 13.90 9.15 11.10
C SER A 59 13.04 8.83 9.85
N ASN A 60 13.56 9.03 8.65
CA ASN A 60 12.80 8.97 7.39
C ASN A 60 13.24 7.85 6.43
N ILE A 61 13.98 6.85 6.92
CA ILE A 61 14.49 5.75 6.09
C ILE A 61 13.79 4.44 6.41
N LEU A 62 13.55 3.66 5.35
CA LEU A 62 13.22 2.24 5.36
C LEU A 62 14.24 1.51 4.49
N ILE A 63 14.80 0.39 4.96
CA ILE A 63 15.64 -0.43 4.09
C ILE A 63 14.74 -1.24 3.16
N SER A 64 14.95 -1.13 1.85
CA SER A 64 14.16 -1.86 0.86
C SER A 64 15.06 -2.40 -0.26
N CYS A 65 14.57 -3.40 -1.00
CA CYS A 65 15.28 -3.84 -2.19
C CYS A 65 15.19 -2.79 -3.30
N ILE A 66 16.22 -2.69 -4.14
CA ILE A 66 16.29 -1.75 -5.27
C ILE A 66 15.02 -1.84 -6.15
N LYS A 67 14.51 -3.06 -6.38
CA LYS A 67 13.29 -3.29 -7.17
C LYS A 67 12.07 -2.59 -6.58
N CYS A 68 11.88 -2.64 -5.25
CA CYS A 68 10.76 -1.97 -4.59
C CYS A 68 10.96 -0.46 -4.53
N ASN A 69 12.17 0.03 -4.27
CA ASN A 69 12.47 1.46 -4.25
C ASN A 69 12.19 2.10 -5.62
N ILE A 70 12.69 1.49 -6.71
CA ILE A 70 12.44 1.94 -8.08
C ILE A 70 10.95 1.85 -8.43
N ALA A 71 10.25 0.79 -8.01
CA ALA A 71 8.83 0.65 -8.31
C ALA A 71 7.96 1.64 -7.53
N ARG A 72 8.37 2.02 -6.30
CA ARG A 72 7.65 2.99 -5.48
C ARG A 72 7.79 4.41 -6.04
N LYS A 73 8.97 4.78 -6.56
CA LYS A 73 9.27 6.13 -7.08
C LYS A 73 8.86 7.22 -6.07
N ASN A 74 7.81 7.97 -6.39
CA ASN A 74 7.23 9.04 -5.59
C ASN A 74 5.89 8.67 -4.94
N MET A 75 5.42 7.43 -5.11
CA MET A 75 4.18 6.94 -4.48
C MET A 75 4.30 6.94 -2.96
N SER A 76 3.19 7.26 -2.30
CA SER A 76 3.07 7.04 -0.86
C SER A 76 3.18 5.55 -0.52
N LEU A 77 3.53 5.23 0.73
CA LEU A 77 3.69 3.85 1.16
C LEU A 77 2.38 3.06 1.00
N LYS A 78 1.28 3.69 1.44
CA LYS A 78 -0.07 3.16 1.31
C LYS A 78 -0.42 2.88 -0.16
N GLY A 79 -0.16 3.83 -1.05
CA GLY A 79 -0.44 3.66 -2.48
C GLY A 79 0.40 2.56 -3.14
N PHE A 80 1.65 2.38 -2.68
CA PHE A 80 2.52 1.33 -3.19
C PHE A 80 2.14 -0.07 -2.69
N HIS A 81 1.78 -0.21 -1.41
CA HIS A 81 1.29 -1.48 -0.88
C HIS A 81 -0.01 -1.89 -1.57
N PHE A 82 -0.89 -0.91 -1.80
CA PHE A 82 -2.12 -1.12 -2.54
C PHE A 82 -1.88 -1.54 -3.99
N SER A 83 -0.94 -0.92 -4.70
CA SER A 83 -0.62 -1.33 -6.08
C SER A 83 -0.02 -2.74 -6.16
N LYS A 84 0.78 -3.14 -5.16
CA LYS A 84 1.27 -4.52 -5.03
C LYS A 84 0.15 -5.52 -4.80
N LEU A 85 -0.82 -5.17 -3.95
CA LEU A 85 -1.99 -5.99 -3.69
C LEU A 85 -2.85 -6.17 -4.94
N LEU A 86 -3.12 -5.10 -5.68
CA LEU A 86 -3.85 -5.19 -6.96
C LEU A 86 -3.10 -6.04 -7.98
N LYS A 87 -1.77 -5.93 -8.05
CA LYS A 87 -0.96 -6.76 -8.94
C LYS A 87 -0.98 -8.24 -8.52
N PHE A 88 -0.98 -8.52 -7.22
CA PHE A 88 -1.04 -9.89 -6.71
C PHE A 88 -2.41 -10.54 -6.97
N ASN A 89 -3.47 -9.74 -6.97
CA ASN A 89 -4.84 -10.17 -7.22
C ASN A 89 -5.31 -9.82 -8.65
N SER A 90 -4.41 -9.58 -9.60
CA SER A 90 -4.83 -9.13 -10.94
C SER A 90 -5.65 -10.17 -11.70
N ASP A 91 -5.50 -11.44 -11.32
CA ASP A 91 -6.22 -12.61 -11.79
C ASP A 91 -7.39 -13.03 -10.86
N ARG A 92 -7.54 -12.34 -9.71
CA ARG A 92 -8.57 -12.62 -8.70
C ARG A 92 -9.56 -11.46 -8.72
N LEU A 93 -10.75 -11.76 -9.22
CA LEU A 93 -11.88 -10.84 -9.42
C LEU A 93 -11.94 -9.76 -8.33
N VAL A 94 -11.71 -8.51 -8.74
CA VAL A 94 -11.80 -7.39 -7.81
C VAL A 94 -13.25 -6.94 -7.72
N TYR A 95 -13.84 -7.17 -6.56
CA TYR A 95 -15.24 -6.90 -6.33
C TYR A 95 -15.47 -5.40 -6.08
N SER A 96 -16.27 -4.73 -6.91
CA SER A 96 -16.93 -3.43 -6.60
C SER A 96 -18.29 -3.62 -5.95
N ILE A 97 -18.74 -2.62 -5.20
CA ILE A 97 -20.17 -2.43 -4.90
C ILE A 97 -20.74 -1.67 -6.10
N ASP A 98 -21.95 -2.01 -6.53
CA ASP A 98 -22.66 -1.24 -7.55
C ASP A 98 -22.81 0.24 -7.14
N LYS A 99 -22.85 1.12 -8.13
CA LYS A 99 -22.96 2.57 -7.91
C LYS A 99 -24.33 2.96 -7.33
N GLU A 100 -25.33 2.09 -7.51
CA GLU A 100 -26.74 2.32 -7.18
C GLU A 100 -26.95 2.36 -5.66
N GLU A 101 -26.26 1.50 -4.90
CA GLU A 101 -26.41 1.43 -3.44
C GLU A 101 -25.33 2.21 -2.68
N LYS A 102 -24.65 3.14 -3.36
CA LYS A 102 -23.54 3.92 -2.79
C LYS A 102 -23.91 4.67 -1.52
N ASP A 103 -25.06 5.31 -1.53
CA ASP A 103 -25.49 6.17 -0.42
C ASP A 103 -25.90 5.35 0.81
N ILE A 104 -26.39 4.12 0.61
CA ILE A 104 -26.72 3.17 1.69
C ILE A 104 -25.43 2.67 2.34
N CYS A 105 -24.43 2.30 1.54
CA CYS A 105 -23.12 1.88 2.05
C CYS A 105 -22.41 2.98 2.84
N ALA A 106 -22.51 4.24 2.40
CA ALA A 106 -21.95 5.38 3.11
C ALA A 106 -22.62 5.58 4.48
N LYS A 107 -23.96 5.56 4.53
CA LYS A 107 -24.72 5.66 5.78
C LYS A 107 -24.42 4.52 6.75
N MET A 108 -24.40 3.27 6.28
CA MET A 108 -24.09 2.13 7.14
C MET A 108 -22.69 2.20 7.74
N LYS A 109 -21.72 2.81 7.05
CA LYS A 109 -20.38 3.04 7.60
C LYS A 109 -20.37 4.13 8.68
N GLU A 110 -21.16 5.19 8.50
CA GLU A 110 -21.29 6.26 9.51
C GLU A 110 -21.97 5.74 10.79
N ASP A 111 -22.93 4.82 10.64
CA ASP A 111 -23.74 4.30 11.75
C ASP A 111 -23.11 3.09 12.47
N ILE A 112 -22.14 2.39 11.88
CA ILE A 112 -21.46 1.25 12.52
C ILE A 112 -20.19 1.69 13.27
N ALA A 113 -20.19 1.50 14.59
CA ALA A 113 -19.02 1.68 15.44
C ALA A 113 -18.28 0.35 15.69
N GLY A 114 -16.94 0.37 15.59
CA GLY A 114 -16.07 -0.72 16.04
C GLY A 114 -15.88 -1.87 15.05
N GLY A 115 -15.54 -3.05 15.60
CA GLY A 115 -15.16 -4.27 14.85
C GLY A 115 -16.08 -4.68 13.69
N PRO A 116 -17.41 -4.49 13.75
CA PRO A 116 -18.31 -4.85 12.65
C PRO A 116 -18.12 -4.02 11.37
N SER A 117 -17.50 -2.84 11.43
CA SER A 117 -17.18 -2.03 10.23
C SER A 117 -16.25 -2.76 9.24
N ILE A 118 -15.56 -3.81 9.72
CA ILE A 118 -14.67 -4.65 8.92
C ILE A 118 -15.37 -5.31 7.73
N ILE A 119 -16.69 -5.54 7.80
CA ILE A 119 -17.48 -6.10 6.69
C ILE A 119 -17.44 -5.22 5.44
N PHE A 120 -17.19 -3.92 5.61
CA PHE A 120 -17.07 -2.97 4.50
C PHE A 120 -15.64 -2.75 4.01
N ASN A 121 -14.64 -3.25 4.74
CA ASN A 121 -13.24 -3.16 4.36
C ASN A 121 -12.88 -4.40 3.55
N ARG A 122 -13.10 -4.37 2.23
CA ARG A 122 -12.83 -5.51 1.32
C ARG A 122 -11.36 -5.94 1.27
N TYR A 123 -10.44 -5.16 1.86
CA TYR A 123 -9.04 -5.52 2.05
C TYR A 123 -8.69 -5.53 3.55
N GLY A 124 -8.79 -6.71 4.17
CA GLY A 124 -8.24 -6.97 5.49
C GLY A 124 -6.77 -7.35 5.39
N TYR A 125 -5.91 -6.67 6.14
CA TYR A 125 -4.49 -7.04 6.35
C TYR A 125 -4.32 -8.32 7.16
N ASP A 126 -5.41 -8.84 7.72
CA ASP A 126 -5.45 -9.99 8.60
C ASP A 126 -6.55 -10.92 8.10
N ALA A 127 -6.17 -12.11 7.64
CA ALA A 127 -7.09 -13.13 7.16
C ALA A 127 -7.85 -13.74 8.34
N ASN A 128 -8.73 -12.97 8.97
CA ASN A 128 -9.69 -13.51 9.93
C ASN A 128 -10.80 -14.24 9.16
N ALA A 129 -11.18 -15.43 9.65
CA ALA A 129 -12.23 -16.29 9.08
C ALA A 129 -13.58 -15.56 8.86
N LEU A 130 -13.78 -14.43 9.55
CA LEU A 130 -14.93 -13.55 9.38
C LEU A 130 -15.05 -12.96 7.95
N TYR A 131 -13.93 -12.76 7.24
CA TYR A 131 -13.94 -12.28 5.85
C TYR A 131 -14.54 -13.29 4.87
N LEU A 132 -14.13 -14.55 4.99
CA LEU A 132 -14.65 -15.62 4.15
C LEU A 132 -16.13 -15.87 4.45
N TRP A 133 -16.55 -15.72 5.70
CA TRP A 133 -17.95 -15.78 6.08
C TRP A 133 -18.74 -14.60 5.50
N ALA A 134 -18.26 -13.36 5.62
CA ALA A 134 -18.93 -12.19 5.06
C ALA A 134 -19.04 -12.25 3.52
N LEU A 135 -18.02 -12.74 2.83
CA LEU A 135 -18.05 -12.96 1.36
C LEU A 135 -19.04 -14.05 0.92
N GLY A 136 -19.42 -14.96 1.83
CA GLY A 136 -20.39 -16.02 1.58
C GLY A 136 -21.83 -15.69 1.95
N ASN A 137 -22.10 -14.50 2.51
CA ASN A 137 -23.45 -14.04 2.87
C ASN A 137 -23.92 -12.94 1.92
N ASP A 138 -25.24 -12.78 1.79
CA ASP A 138 -25.83 -11.64 1.08
C ASP A 138 -25.45 -10.35 1.80
N MET A 139 -24.69 -9.51 1.10
CA MET A 139 -24.18 -8.27 1.67
C MET A 139 -25.29 -7.22 1.74
N PRO A 140 -25.37 -6.42 2.82
CA PRO A 140 -26.41 -5.41 3.00
C PRO A 140 -26.26 -4.18 2.09
N CYS A 141 -25.23 -4.15 1.22
CA CYS A 141 -24.91 -3.02 0.36
C CYS A 141 -24.50 -3.50 -1.04
N GLY A 142 -25.47 -3.98 -1.81
CA GLY A 142 -25.35 -4.19 -3.24
C GLY A 142 -24.84 -5.56 -3.65
N ARG A 143 -25.14 -5.93 -4.90
CA ARG A 143 -24.65 -7.19 -5.47
C ARG A 143 -23.16 -7.06 -5.75
N LEU A 144 -22.43 -8.13 -5.44
CA LEU A 144 -21.04 -8.28 -5.86
C LEU A 144 -20.98 -8.30 -7.38
N THR A 145 -20.41 -7.25 -7.96
CA THR A 145 -20.17 -7.15 -9.40
C THR A 145 -18.69 -7.28 -9.69
N THR A 146 -18.38 -7.92 -10.80
CA THR A 146 -17.02 -8.09 -11.31
C THR A 146 -16.78 -7.09 -12.42
N ILE A 147 -15.67 -6.37 -12.34
CA ILE A 147 -15.20 -5.52 -13.44
C ILE A 147 -13.92 -6.12 -14.02
N ASP A 148 -13.83 -6.18 -15.35
CA ASP A 148 -12.60 -6.59 -16.02
C ASP A 148 -11.48 -5.59 -15.75
N ALA A 149 -10.27 -6.10 -15.53
CA ALA A 149 -9.10 -5.26 -15.34
C ALA A 149 -8.76 -4.50 -16.64
N TYR A 150 -8.61 -3.17 -16.55
CA TYR A 150 -8.25 -2.31 -17.68
C TYR A 150 -7.05 -1.40 -17.37
N PRO A 151 -6.29 -0.95 -18.39
CA PRO A 151 -5.20 0.02 -18.19
C PRO A 151 -5.70 1.30 -17.52
N GLY A 152 -5.18 1.61 -16.33
CA GLY A 152 -5.62 2.77 -15.53
C GLY A 152 -6.63 2.46 -14.42
N ILE A 153 -7.10 1.21 -14.29
CA ILE A 153 -7.97 0.79 -13.18
C ILE A 153 -7.32 1.10 -11.82
N VAL A 154 -6.00 0.90 -11.69
CA VAL A 154 -5.23 1.23 -10.49
C VAL A 154 -5.31 2.72 -10.14
N TYR A 155 -5.16 3.59 -11.14
CA TYR A 155 -5.28 5.04 -10.94
C TYR A 155 -6.71 5.40 -10.51
N ASN A 156 -7.71 4.84 -11.19
CA ASN A 156 -9.09 5.14 -10.87
C ASN A 156 -9.50 4.65 -9.47
N ILE A 157 -8.96 3.52 -9.01
CA ILE A 157 -9.16 3.08 -7.62
C ILE A 157 -8.40 3.99 -6.64
N GLN A 158 -7.15 4.37 -6.95
CA GLN A 158 -6.32 5.22 -6.08
C GLN A 158 -6.89 6.62 -5.83
N PHE A 159 -7.68 7.14 -6.75
CA PHE A 159 -8.28 8.47 -6.68
C PHE A 159 -9.80 8.42 -6.46
N ASP A 160 -10.31 7.32 -5.88
CA ASP A 160 -11.73 7.11 -5.55
C ASP A 160 -12.70 7.37 -6.73
N LYS A 161 -12.23 7.12 -7.95
CA LYS A 161 -13.03 7.27 -9.18
C LYS A 161 -13.87 6.03 -9.48
N ILE A 162 -13.62 4.91 -8.79
CA ILE A 162 -14.42 3.68 -8.85
C ILE A 162 -15.05 3.45 -7.48
N PHE A 163 -16.35 3.22 -7.45
CA PHE A 163 -17.07 2.95 -6.22
C PHE A 163 -16.86 1.51 -5.74
N GLY A 164 -16.83 1.30 -4.41
CA GLY A 164 -16.77 -0.04 -3.81
C GLY A 164 -15.38 -0.68 -3.70
N PHE A 165 -14.33 0.07 -3.99
CA PHE A 165 -12.94 -0.30 -3.70
C PHE A 165 -12.43 0.61 -2.58
N PHE A 166 -12.26 0.09 -1.37
CA PHE A 166 -11.84 0.83 -0.17
C PHE A 166 -10.63 0.19 0.50
#